data_AF-A0A2G3K560-F1
#
_entry.id   AF-A0A2G3K560-F1
#
_cell.length_a   1.000
_cell.length_b   1.000
_cell.length_c   1.000
_cell.angle_alpha   90.00
_cell.angle_beta   90.00
_cell.angle_gamma   90.00
#
_symmetry.space_group_name_H-M   'P 1'
#
loop_
_entity.id
_entity.type
_entity.pdbx_description
1 polymer ?
#
loop_
_entity_poly.entity_id
_entity_poly.type
_entity_poly.pdbx_seq_one_letter_code
_entity_poly.pdbx_strand_id
1 'polypeptide(L)'
;MMKSYKRNLVSMKYVGYVGLITAFSQNVLAQPINDNPSDLPASNQIVEYGFPSSTGQQVLDKFKAHTEKSPFSAENFQLAYYNISHLNKISFESVMQQINEKLSQDVIVVLDETQALSNTITDRFTSRLNGIELKKSLLLIKKINNSIHYYAVSPNGRNEYKIPNSLIIALSTGPAKRKKRSTENYQIGKTIYLNFLHENLSCPVKKEVKRGTWGGQMYLDGSLDPCSGAASYNTQIRLDYIPSKNISGTAATPEGKIVRIGTGLSGLSSAGWHIASNQGSTNTSLTANTKRNTRFGPFVNQYTTSIVPSDSDISLIDHLPHNSNPETQITETSIISVEEGFSGNLEIGSQGPKVGLHSNSVNRRQHQVSLSYKTNEYKVINSTSGKRFDIKWEKSSIPNLLNEKSDVGRGAWPVKGQLFTAMSYANFIPGYIATYLAPLNKKNKSTFNVSSSAEVGMAYTYVSPFVDGLPHYADFHNISLSDQITIDWNSPYFLSEVPVHLKAYRNRELFCLTMKGENNQVVGEKCNNSISQLWGLGSNNEYISFENPRLCLSVGDSANENQLVTKACDPSGFQEWSWGGTTSDKNLLVNEAVEKRVTIMSTDNNVAAIALMDMSHETTPANKSWKPYVQRPN
;
A
#
# COMPACT_ATOMS: atom_id res chain seq x y z
N MET A 1 -44.89 -39.81 49.39
CA MET A 1 -44.05 -40.75 50.17
C MET A 1 -42.60 -40.55 49.72
N MET A 2 -41.81 -39.59 50.22
CA MET A 2 -41.17 -39.44 51.54
C MET A 2 -40.17 -40.55 51.92
N LYS A 3 -38.86 -40.20 51.87
CA LYS A 3 -37.69 -40.56 52.72
C LYS A 3 -36.43 -40.10 51.95
N SER A 4 -35.70 -39.01 52.25
CA SER A 4 -35.03 -38.49 53.47
C SER A 4 -33.98 -39.44 54.07
N TYR A 5 -32.70 -39.05 53.99
CA TYR A 5 -31.59 -39.28 54.96
C TYR A 5 -30.39 -38.42 54.49
N LYS A 6 -30.08 -37.26 55.10
CA LYS A 6 -29.34 -36.93 56.35
C LYS A 6 -27.84 -36.68 56.16
N ARG A 7 -27.43 -35.52 56.68
CA ARG A 7 -26.10 -34.86 56.73
C ARG A 7 -25.07 -35.64 57.55
N ASN A 8 -23.79 -35.33 57.34
CA ASN A 8 -22.85 -35.10 58.44
C ASN A 8 -21.87 -33.96 58.11
N LEU A 9 -21.80 -33.00 59.04
CA LEU A 9 -20.76 -31.98 59.18
C LEU A 9 -19.53 -32.58 59.86
N VAL A 10 -18.33 -32.14 59.48
CA VAL A 10 -17.19 -32.03 60.41
C VAL A 10 -16.53 -30.67 60.18
N SER A 11 -16.47 -29.88 61.25
CA SER A 11 -15.70 -28.65 61.39
C SER A 11 -14.35 -28.94 62.05
N MET A 12 -13.31 -28.23 61.63
CA MET A 12 -12.10 -27.82 62.40
C MET A 12 -11.12 -27.22 61.37
N LYS A 13 -10.28 -26.22 61.63
CA LYS A 13 -10.17 -25.16 62.63
C LYS A 13 -9.12 -24.20 62.03
N TYR A 14 -9.23 -22.89 62.31
CA TYR A 14 -8.23 -21.87 61.98
C TYR A 14 -6.84 -22.19 62.56
N VAL A 15 -5.78 -21.94 61.78
CA VAL A 15 -4.49 -21.44 62.27
C VAL A 15 -4.04 -20.35 61.30
N GLY A 16 -3.92 -19.13 61.81
CA GLY A 16 -3.42 -17.98 61.06
C GLY A 16 -1.91 -18.00 60.94
N TYR A 17 -1.41 -17.41 59.85
CA TYR A 17 -0.05 -16.91 59.79
C TYR A 17 -0.08 -15.47 59.26
N VAL A 18 0.25 -14.57 60.18
CA VAL A 18 0.68 -13.20 59.94
C VAL A 18 2.12 -13.27 59.43
N GLY A 19 2.44 -12.56 58.35
CA GLY A 19 3.79 -12.58 57.77
C GLY A 19 4.03 -11.45 56.76
N LEU A 20 4.32 -10.27 57.30
CA LEU A 20 5.17 -9.20 56.77
C LEU A 20 5.17 -8.89 55.25
N ILE A 21 4.61 -7.71 54.98
CA ILE A 21 4.94 -6.84 53.84
C ILE A 21 6.41 -6.43 53.98
N THR A 22 7.26 -6.83 53.04
CA THR A 22 8.54 -6.16 52.77
C THR A 22 8.55 -5.66 51.34
N ALA A 23 8.52 -4.33 51.21
CA ALA A 23 8.81 -3.63 49.98
C ALA A 23 10.29 -3.84 49.65
N PHE A 24 10.59 -4.49 48.52
CA PHE A 24 11.89 -4.42 47.88
C PHE A 24 11.80 -3.52 46.66
N SER A 25 12.20 -2.27 46.85
CA SER A 25 12.68 -1.40 45.79
C SER A 25 14.04 -1.91 45.33
N GLN A 26 14.11 -2.48 44.12
CA GLN A 26 15.38 -2.60 43.40
C GLN A 26 15.32 -1.75 42.15
N ASN A 27 15.99 -0.60 42.24
CA ASN A 27 16.49 0.15 41.10
C ASN A 27 17.48 -0.74 40.33
N VAL A 28 17.01 -1.44 39.30
CA VAL A 28 17.88 -1.96 38.26
C VAL A 28 18.11 -0.83 37.27
N LEU A 29 19.25 -0.17 37.42
CA LEU A 29 19.84 0.68 36.39
C LEU A 29 19.92 -0.13 35.09
N ALA A 30 19.12 0.26 34.10
CA ALA A 30 19.26 -0.21 32.74
C ALA A 30 20.64 0.24 32.22
N GLN A 31 21.57 -0.71 32.11
CA GLN A 31 22.79 -0.52 31.33
C GLN A 31 22.44 -0.60 29.84
N PRO A 32 23.12 0.17 28.97
CA PRO A 32 22.94 0.07 27.53
C PRO A 32 23.54 -1.26 27.06
N ILE A 33 22.70 -2.11 26.46
CA ILE A 33 23.14 -3.31 25.75
C ILE A 33 23.97 -2.82 24.57
N ASN A 34 25.26 -3.12 24.61
CA ASN A 34 26.24 -2.82 23.59
C ASN A 34 26.85 -4.17 23.16
N ASP A 35 26.11 -4.92 22.34
CA ASP A 35 26.59 -6.17 21.78
C ASP A 35 26.83 -6.02 20.27
N ASN A 36 28.10 -6.15 19.90
CA ASN A 36 28.57 -6.32 18.53
C ASN A 36 27.85 -7.49 17.84
N PRO A 37 27.33 -7.34 16.61
CA PRO A 37 26.53 -8.37 15.96
C PRO A 37 27.36 -9.26 15.02
N SER A 38 28.48 -9.84 15.47
CA SER A 38 29.34 -10.63 14.56
C SER A 38 29.33 -12.14 14.72
N ASP A 39 28.80 -12.74 15.80
CA ASP A 39 28.81 -14.20 15.93
C ASP A 39 27.58 -14.75 16.69
N LEU A 40 26.50 -15.04 15.97
CA LEU A 40 25.38 -15.87 16.47
C LEU A 40 25.01 -16.95 15.43
N PRO A 41 24.71 -18.19 15.85
CA PRO A 41 24.44 -19.30 14.94
C PRO A 41 23.14 -19.10 14.15
N ALA A 42 23.14 -19.59 12.92
CA ALA A 42 22.03 -19.54 11.97
C ALA A 42 20.86 -20.45 12.41
N SER A 43 19.98 -19.95 13.27
CA SER A 43 18.69 -20.57 13.56
C SER A 43 17.60 -19.51 13.60
N ASN A 44 16.63 -19.56 12.68
CA ASN A 44 15.30 -18.88 12.71
C ASN A 44 15.19 -17.69 13.68
N GLN A 45 15.87 -16.58 13.39
CA GLN A 45 15.94 -15.46 14.32
C GLN A 45 14.69 -14.58 14.18
N ILE A 46 13.78 -14.73 15.14
CA ILE A 46 12.79 -13.71 15.48
C ILE A 46 13.50 -12.71 16.39
N VAL A 47 13.59 -11.45 15.96
CA VAL A 47 14.15 -10.35 16.75
C VAL A 47 12.99 -9.47 17.23
N GLU A 48 12.87 -9.27 18.55
CA GLU A 48 11.79 -8.50 19.17
C GLU A 48 12.34 -7.16 19.70
N TYR A 49 11.72 -6.06 19.28
CA TYR A 49 12.01 -4.70 19.75
C TYR A 49 10.80 -4.17 20.53
N GLY A 50 10.89 -4.24 21.86
CA GLY A 50 9.78 -3.98 22.78
C GLY A 50 9.07 -5.27 23.20
N PHE A 51 8.09 -5.15 24.11
CA PHE A 51 7.32 -6.31 24.57
C PHE A 51 6.15 -6.52 23.63
N PRO A 52 5.88 -7.73 23.14
CA PRO A 52 4.76 -7.95 22.24
C PRO A 52 3.41 -7.66 22.91
N SER A 53 2.49 -7.07 22.15
CA SER A 53 1.09 -7.00 22.56
C SER A 53 0.47 -8.40 22.59
N SER A 54 -0.75 -8.55 23.14
CA SER A 54 -1.48 -9.83 23.02
C SER A 54 -1.68 -10.24 21.57
N THR A 55 -1.90 -9.27 20.68
CA THR A 55 -2.00 -9.47 19.25
C THR A 55 -0.65 -9.85 18.64
N GLY A 56 0.40 -9.09 18.96
CA GLY A 56 1.77 -9.34 18.53
C GLY A 56 2.26 -10.72 18.93
N GLN A 57 1.96 -11.16 20.15
CA GLN A 57 2.30 -12.50 20.63
C GLN A 57 1.63 -13.58 19.76
N GLN A 58 0.35 -13.41 19.39
CA GLN A 58 -0.32 -14.35 18.48
C GLN A 58 0.35 -14.40 17.10
N VAL A 59 0.83 -13.26 16.59
CA VAL A 59 1.61 -13.21 15.34
C VAL A 59 2.88 -14.04 15.49
N LEU A 60 3.66 -13.75 16.53
CA LEU A 60 4.93 -14.41 16.81
C LEU A 60 4.75 -15.91 16.99
N ASP A 61 3.76 -16.34 17.76
CA ASP A 61 3.46 -17.75 18.03
C ASP A 61 3.09 -18.49 16.75
N LYS A 62 2.33 -17.86 15.84
CA LYS A 62 2.03 -18.48 14.55
C LYS A 62 3.26 -18.62 13.65
N PHE A 63 4.14 -17.63 13.63
CA PHE A 63 5.41 -17.74 12.90
C PHE A 63 6.29 -18.84 13.50
N LYS A 64 6.41 -18.91 14.83
CA LYS A 64 7.13 -20.00 15.54
C LYS A 64 6.54 -21.37 15.18
N ALA A 65 5.23 -21.54 15.31
CA ALA A 65 4.55 -22.78 14.99
C ALA A 65 4.71 -23.21 13.52
N HIS A 66 4.75 -22.26 12.57
CA HIS A 66 5.01 -22.55 11.16
C HIS A 66 6.45 -23.03 10.94
N THR A 67 7.43 -22.38 11.58
CA THR A 67 8.84 -22.80 11.50
C THR A 67 9.09 -24.18 12.09
N GLU A 68 8.39 -24.54 13.17
CA GLU A 68 8.53 -25.86 13.82
C GLU A 68 7.90 -27.00 13.00
N LYS A 69 6.76 -26.74 12.34
CA LYS A 69 6.00 -27.77 11.62
C LYS A 69 6.51 -28.08 10.21
N SER A 70 7.35 -27.22 9.64
CA SER A 70 7.78 -27.35 8.24
C SER A 70 9.31 -27.23 8.12
N PRO A 71 10.06 -28.29 8.48
CA PRO A 71 11.53 -28.28 8.44
C PRO A 71 12.08 -28.13 7.01
N PHE A 72 11.30 -28.48 5.98
CA PHE A 72 11.68 -28.31 4.57
C PHE A 72 11.35 -26.92 3.98
N SER A 73 10.57 -26.08 4.68
CA SER A 73 10.40 -24.65 4.35
C SER A 73 11.19 -23.72 5.26
N ALA A 74 12.03 -24.26 6.15
CA ALA A 74 12.82 -23.52 7.13
C ALA A 74 14.07 -22.86 6.53
N GLU A 75 14.23 -22.83 5.21
CA GLU A 75 15.31 -22.07 4.58
C GLU A 75 15.08 -20.56 4.79
N ASN A 76 15.69 -20.04 5.85
CA ASN A 76 16.03 -18.63 6.09
C ASN A 76 14.85 -17.66 6.22
N PHE A 77 13.80 -18.04 6.95
CA PHE A 77 12.81 -17.06 7.36
C PHE A 77 13.32 -16.27 8.58
N GLN A 78 13.39 -14.94 8.46
CA GLN A 78 13.74 -14.02 9.54
C GLN A 78 12.61 -13.01 9.74
N LEU A 79 12.34 -12.67 11.00
CA LEU A 79 11.30 -11.72 11.37
C LEU A 79 11.83 -10.73 12.42
N ALA A 80 11.57 -9.44 12.20
CA ALA A 80 11.85 -8.37 13.12
C ALA A 80 10.52 -7.74 13.56
N TYR A 81 10.17 -7.93 14.83
CA TYR A 81 8.94 -7.41 15.42
C TYR A 81 9.22 -6.12 16.18
N TYR A 82 8.45 -5.07 15.91
CA TYR A 82 8.56 -3.76 16.54
C TYR A 82 7.24 -3.41 17.19
N ASN A 83 7.19 -3.39 18.53
CA ASN A 83 6.07 -2.78 19.24
C ASN A 83 6.31 -1.27 19.33
N ILE A 84 5.61 -0.53 18.47
CA ILE A 84 5.79 0.89 18.27
C ILE A 84 5.50 1.70 19.53
N SER A 85 4.57 1.23 20.38
CA SER A 85 4.23 1.91 21.64
C SER A 85 5.41 1.97 22.63
N HIS A 86 6.38 1.05 22.51
CA HIS A 86 7.55 0.98 23.39
C HIS A 86 8.78 1.69 22.80
N LEU A 87 8.70 2.14 21.54
CA LEU A 87 9.82 2.81 20.85
C LEU A 87 9.89 4.32 21.12
N ASN A 88 9.00 4.87 21.95
CA ASN A 88 8.98 6.30 22.30
C ASN A 88 10.29 6.82 22.94
N LYS A 89 11.18 5.93 23.38
CA LYS A 89 12.50 6.27 23.95
C LYS A 89 13.64 6.24 22.92
N ILE A 90 13.41 5.71 21.72
CA ILE A 90 14.40 5.60 20.65
C ILE A 90 14.07 6.65 19.59
N SER A 91 15.09 7.26 18.98
CA SER A 91 14.86 8.22 17.89
C SER A 91 14.20 7.52 16.69
N PHE A 92 13.18 8.15 16.12
CA PHE A 92 12.47 7.65 14.93
C PHE A 92 13.44 7.29 13.79
N GLU A 93 14.46 8.12 13.56
CA GLU A 93 15.47 7.90 12.52
C GLU A 93 16.30 6.63 12.76
N SER A 94 16.63 6.31 14.02
CA SER A 94 17.36 5.08 14.34
C SER A 94 16.53 3.84 14.05
N VAL A 95 15.25 3.85 14.43
CA VAL A 95 14.33 2.74 14.12
C VAL A 95 14.11 2.60 12.61
N MET A 96 13.94 3.71 11.91
CA MET A 96 13.81 3.72 10.44
C MET A 96 15.03 3.11 9.75
N GLN A 97 16.24 3.42 10.22
CA GLN A 97 17.47 2.84 9.70
C GLN A 97 17.51 1.32 9.90
N GLN A 98 17.14 0.85 11.10
CA GLN A 98 17.06 -0.58 11.40
C GLN A 98 16.03 -1.30 10.52
N ILE A 99 14.84 -0.70 10.33
CA ILE A 99 13.80 -1.26 9.45
C ILE A 99 14.32 -1.38 8.01
N ASN A 100 14.95 -0.34 7.48
CA ASN A 100 15.52 -0.36 6.12
C ASN A 100 16.60 -1.44 5.97
N GLU A 101 17.48 -1.56 6.97
CA GLU A 101 18.49 -2.60 7.00
C GLU A 101 17.86 -4.00 6.97
N LYS A 102 16.86 -4.25 7.82
CA LYS A 102 16.14 -5.54 7.87
C LYS A 102 15.43 -5.85 6.55
N LEU A 103 14.75 -4.87 5.95
CA LEU A 103 14.12 -5.05 4.64
C LEU A 103 15.15 -5.34 3.52
N SER A 104 16.36 -4.77 3.60
CA SER A 104 17.45 -5.08 2.66
C SER A 104 18.00 -6.51 2.82
N GLN A 105 17.85 -7.08 4.02
CA GLN A 105 18.24 -8.44 4.37
C GLN A 105 17.14 -9.49 4.08
N ASP A 106 16.05 -9.11 3.39
CA ASP A 106 14.87 -9.97 3.12
C ASP A 106 14.16 -10.45 4.41
N VAL A 107 14.28 -9.65 5.48
CA VAL A 107 13.62 -9.89 6.78
C VAL A 107 12.20 -9.33 6.74
N ILE A 108 11.25 -10.06 7.32
CA ILE A 108 9.89 -9.56 7.52
C ILE A 108 9.86 -8.61 8.69
N VAL A 109 9.38 -7.39 8.46
CA VAL A 109 9.20 -6.39 9.50
C VAL A 109 7.73 -6.39 9.94
N VAL A 110 7.48 -6.54 11.23
CA VAL A 110 6.14 -6.41 11.82
C VAL A 110 6.11 -5.12 12.63
N LEU A 111 5.24 -4.19 12.26
CA LEU A 111 4.94 -2.98 13.02
C LEU A 111 3.63 -3.21 13.77
N ASP A 112 3.70 -3.18 15.10
CA ASP A 112 2.55 -3.36 15.99
C ASP A 112 2.30 -2.10 16.80
N GLU A 113 1.13 -1.50 16.58
CA GLU A 113 0.63 -0.30 17.23
C GLU A 113 -0.65 -0.59 18.03
N THR A 114 -1.03 -1.86 18.21
CA THR A 114 -2.26 -2.25 18.93
C THR A 114 -2.30 -1.82 20.41
N GLN A 115 -1.15 -1.53 21.00
CA GLN A 115 -1.02 -0.98 22.36
C GLN A 115 -0.78 0.53 22.40
N ALA A 116 -0.61 1.19 21.25
CA ALA A 116 -0.37 2.62 21.25
C ALA A 116 -1.67 3.41 21.46
N LEU A 117 -1.55 4.57 22.10
CA LEU A 117 -2.66 5.49 22.34
C LEU A 117 -3.11 6.24 21.06
N SER A 118 -2.29 6.19 20.00
CA SER A 118 -2.53 6.86 18.72
C SER A 118 -1.96 6.00 17.60
N ASN A 119 -2.70 5.82 16.49
CA ASN A 119 -2.27 5.06 15.31
C ASN A 119 -1.35 5.86 14.36
N THR A 120 -0.75 6.95 14.83
CA THR A 120 -0.04 7.92 14.00
C THR A 120 1.41 7.54 13.71
N ILE A 121 1.98 6.59 14.45
CA ILE A 121 3.40 6.30 14.36
C ILE A 121 3.65 5.30 13.22
N THR A 122 2.82 4.26 13.06
CA THR A 122 2.91 3.36 11.90
C THR A 122 2.74 4.12 10.59
N ASP A 123 1.78 5.05 10.54
CA ASP A 123 1.57 5.96 9.41
C ASP A 123 2.85 6.73 9.06
N ARG A 124 3.58 7.23 10.06
CA ARG A 124 4.85 7.93 9.85
C ARG A 124 5.93 7.01 9.27
N PHE A 125 6.04 5.77 9.76
CA PHE A 125 6.98 4.77 9.22
C PHE A 125 6.66 4.45 7.76
N THR A 126 5.40 4.14 7.43
CA THR A 126 5.02 3.79 6.05
C THR A 126 5.13 4.98 5.10
N SER A 127 4.82 6.19 5.58
CA SER A 127 4.96 7.42 4.80
C SER A 127 6.42 7.67 4.47
N ARG A 128 7.32 7.45 5.44
CA ARG A 128 8.75 7.62 5.24
C ARG A 128 9.36 6.53 4.34
N LEU A 129 8.90 5.29 4.46
CA LEU A 129 9.40 4.17 3.65
C LEU A 129 8.99 4.29 2.18
N ASN A 130 7.72 4.60 1.90
CA ASN A 130 7.22 4.52 0.54
C ASN A 130 6.20 5.61 0.14
N GLY A 131 5.97 6.63 0.98
CA GLY A 131 5.01 7.71 0.66
C GLY A 131 3.54 7.28 0.74
N ILE A 132 3.23 6.25 1.54
CA ILE A 132 1.85 5.81 1.83
C ILE A 132 1.57 5.83 3.33
N GLU A 133 0.31 6.01 3.71
CA GLU A 133 -0.17 5.70 5.06
C GLU A 133 -1.33 4.70 4.98
N LEU A 134 -1.22 3.69 5.84
CA LEU A 134 -2.19 2.61 5.97
C LEU A 134 -2.68 2.65 7.42
N LYS A 135 -3.91 3.13 7.63
CA LYS A 135 -4.51 3.25 8.97
C LYS A 135 -4.84 1.87 9.55
N LYS A 136 -3.80 1.14 9.97
CA LYS A 136 -3.88 -0.25 10.45
C LYS A 136 -2.93 -0.41 11.64
N SER A 137 -3.47 -0.93 12.74
CA SER A 137 -2.71 -1.11 13.99
C SER A 137 -1.70 -2.26 13.94
N LEU A 138 -1.74 -3.11 12.92
CA LEU A 138 -0.78 -4.19 12.71
C LEU A 138 -0.45 -4.30 11.23
N LEU A 139 0.84 -4.17 10.91
CA LEU A 139 1.32 -4.15 9.54
C LEU A 139 2.54 -5.06 9.40
N LEU A 140 2.49 -5.97 8.42
CA LEU A 140 3.65 -6.76 8.04
C LEU A 140 4.21 -6.19 6.73
N ILE A 141 5.54 -6.06 6.66
CA ILE A 141 6.25 -5.46 5.53
C ILE A 141 7.31 -6.45 5.06
N LYS A 142 7.34 -6.72 3.75
CA LYS A 142 8.38 -7.53 3.12
C LYS A 142 8.83 -6.90 1.81
N LYS A 143 10.15 -6.91 1.55
CA LYS A 143 10.71 -6.53 0.25
C LYS A 143 10.78 -7.75 -0.66
N ILE A 144 10.14 -7.70 -1.83
CA ILE A 144 10.13 -8.79 -2.82
C ILE A 144 10.48 -8.19 -4.18
N ASN A 145 11.53 -8.70 -4.85
CA ASN A 145 11.96 -8.21 -6.16
C ASN A 145 12.11 -6.68 -6.23
N ASN A 146 12.71 -6.08 -5.21
CA ASN A 146 12.87 -4.63 -5.04
C ASN A 146 11.57 -3.81 -4.85
N SER A 147 10.41 -4.47 -4.76
CA SER A 147 9.13 -3.84 -4.42
C SER A 147 8.79 -4.09 -2.95
N ILE A 148 8.12 -3.13 -2.30
CA ILE A 148 7.65 -3.31 -0.92
C ILE A 148 6.23 -3.84 -0.95
N HIS A 149 6.00 -4.91 -0.20
CA HIS A 149 4.72 -5.53 0.01
C HIS A 149 4.26 -5.25 1.44
N TYR A 150 3.10 -4.64 1.56
CA TYR A 150 2.42 -4.39 2.82
C TYR A 150 1.30 -5.40 2.99
N TYR A 151 1.16 -5.95 4.19
CA TYR A 151 0.07 -6.85 4.56
C TYR A 151 -0.65 -6.25 5.76
N ALA A 152 -1.76 -5.60 5.46
CA ALA A 152 -2.61 -4.90 6.42
C ALA A 152 -3.57 -5.91 7.06
N VAL A 153 -3.39 -6.18 8.36
CA VAL A 153 -4.26 -7.10 9.09
C VAL A 153 -5.31 -6.28 9.85
N SER A 154 -6.57 -6.46 9.50
CA SER A 154 -7.68 -5.87 10.24
C SER A 154 -8.08 -6.80 11.40
N PRO A 155 -8.48 -6.25 12.57
CA PRO A 155 -9.12 -7.06 13.59
C PRO A 155 -10.42 -7.65 13.02
N ASN A 156 -10.76 -8.87 13.42
CA ASN A 156 -12.08 -9.42 13.12
C ASN A 156 -13.17 -8.65 13.90
N GLY A 157 -14.44 -8.90 13.62
CA GLY A 157 -15.57 -8.25 14.31
C GLY A 157 -15.64 -8.47 15.84
N ARG A 158 -14.67 -9.19 16.43
CA ARG A 158 -14.48 -9.38 17.88
C ARG A 158 -13.18 -8.76 18.41
N ASN A 159 -12.52 -7.89 17.65
CA ASN A 159 -11.21 -7.29 17.96
C ASN A 159 -10.06 -8.31 18.07
N GLU A 160 -10.21 -9.53 17.55
CA GLU A 160 -9.12 -10.51 17.49
C GLU A 160 -8.43 -10.44 16.13
N TYR A 161 -7.09 -10.43 16.14
CA TYR A 161 -6.29 -10.47 14.92
C TYR A 161 -5.92 -11.91 14.60
N LYS A 162 -6.60 -12.50 13.61
CA LYS A 162 -6.22 -13.83 13.10
C LYS A 162 -5.37 -13.66 11.86
N ILE A 163 -4.06 -13.90 11.98
CA ILE A 163 -3.17 -14.03 10.81
C ILE A 163 -3.40 -15.42 10.20
N PRO A 164 -3.87 -15.56 8.97
CA PRO A 164 -4.10 -16.87 8.40
C PRO A 164 -2.79 -17.55 8.05
N ASN A 165 -2.78 -18.89 8.12
CA ASN A 165 -1.62 -19.68 7.74
C ASN A 165 -1.23 -19.44 6.27
N SER A 166 -2.19 -19.13 5.40
CA SER A 166 -1.95 -18.79 3.99
C SER A 166 -1.07 -17.54 3.84
N LEU A 167 -1.24 -16.53 4.71
CA LEU A 167 -0.40 -15.34 4.72
C LEU A 167 1.02 -15.68 5.17
N ILE A 168 1.17 -16.51 6.20
CA ILE A 168 2.49 -16.96 6.68
C ILE A 168 3.20 -17.78 5.60
N ILE A 169 2.46 -18.67 4.93
CA ILE A 169 2.97 -19.45 3.80
C ILE A 169 3.45 -18.50 2.70
N ALA A 170 2.60 -17.57 2.23
CA ALA A 170 2.96 -16.60 1.18
C ALA A 170 4.19 -15.75 1.55
N LEU A 171 4.30 -15.38 2.83
CA LEU A 171 5.44 -14.64 3.36
C LEU A 171 6.72 -15.49 3.48
N SER A 172 6.58 -16.80 3.74
CA SER A 172 7.71 -17.74 3.82
C SER A 172 8.19 -18.24 2.46
N THR A 173 7.30 -18.37 1.48
CA THR A 173 7.62 -18.78 0.11
C THR A 173 8.04 -17.57 -0.71
N GLY A 174 9.25 -17.06 -0.46
CA GLY A 174 9.84 -16.02 -1.32
C GLY A 174 9.99 -16.51 -2.77
N PRO A 175 9.96 -15.63 -3.78
CA PRO A 175 10.25 -16.03 -5.15
C PRO A 175 11.66 -16.63 -5.21
N ALA A 176 11.83 -17.71 -5.98
CA ALA A 176 13.12 -18.37 -6.17
C ALA A 176 14.20 -17.33 -6.53
N LYS A 177 15.26 -17.24 -5.71
CA LYS A 177 16.33 -16.24 -5.84
C LYS A 177 17.05 -16.41 -7.18
N ARG A 178 16.60 -15.73 -8.24
CA ARG A 178 17.45 -15.47 -9.40
C ARG A 178 18.40 -14.34 -9.03
N LYS A 179 19.65 -14.71 -8.68
CA LYS A 179 20.77 -13.76 -8.54
C LYS A 179 21.04 -13.08 -9.89
N LYS A 180 20.28 -12.05 -10.23
CA LYS A 180 20.75 -11.03 -11.17
C LYS A 180 21.56 -10.02 -10.35
N ARG A 181 22.84 -9.87 -10.67
CA ARG A 181 23.62 -8.68 -10.32
C ARG A 181 22.92 -7.51 -11.01
N SER A 182 22.01 -6.85 -10.29
CA SER A 182 21.40 -5.60 -10.71
C SER A 182 22.41 -4.51 -10.40
N THR A 183 22.94 -3.84 -11.43
CA THR A 183 23.37 -2.45 -11.24
C THR A 183 22.12 -1.70 -10.81
N GLU A 184 22.09 -1.18 -9.58
CA GLU A 184 20.98 -0.39 -9.05
C GLU A 184 20.90 0.92 -9.84
N ASN A 185 20.23 0.88 -10.99
CA ASN A 185 19.86 2.09 -11.71
C ASN A 185 18.76 2.78 -10.89
N TYR A 186 18.92 4.08 -10.66
CA TYR A 186 17.87 4.91 -10.05
C TYR A 186 16.56 4.72 -10.83
N GLN A 187 15.51 4.29 -10.15
CA GLN A 187 14.19 4.12 -10.77
C GLN A 187 13.34 5.34 -10.45
N ILE A 188 13.03 6.11 -11.49
CA ILE A 188 11.98 7.13 -11.46
C ILE A 188 10.62 6.41 -11.30
N GLY A 189 9.80 6.92 -10.38
CA GLY A 189 8.57 6.26 -9.94
C GLY A 189 8.81 5.11 -8.95
N LYS A 190 7.71 4.52 -8.46
CA LYS A 190 7.77 3.36 -7.56
C LYS A 190 6.52 2.51 -7.65
N THR A 191 6.67 1.19 -7.54
CA THR A 191 5.55 0.27 -7.40
C THR A 191 5.52 -0.29 -5.99
N ILE A 192 4.34 -0.25 -5.37
CA ILE A 192 4.06 -0.81 -4.07
C ILE A 192 2.93 -1.83 -4.22
N TYR A 193 2.98 -2.89 -3.42
CA TYR A 193 1.89 -3.85 -3.33
C TYR A 193 1.25 -3.81 -1.95
N LEU A 194 -0.06 -3.63 -1.91
CA LEU A 194 -0.87 -3.57 -0.69
C LEU A 194 -1.77 -4.79 -0.64
N ASN A 195 -1.67 -5.59 0.42
CA ASN A 195 -2.49 -6.77 0.62
C ASN A 195 -3.46 -6.47 1.75
N PHE A 196 -4.75 -6.44 1.41
CA PHE A 196 -5.84 -6.29 2.38
C PHE A 196 -6.52 -7.63 2.57
N LEU A 197 -6.63 -8.04 3.82
CA LEU A 197 -7.24 -9.30 4.20
C LEU A 197 -8.41 -9.06 5.15
N HIS A 198 -9.56 -9.59 4.77
CA HIS A 198 -10.78 -9.62 5.57
C HIS A 198 -11.27 -11.07 5.64
N GLU A 199 -11.41 -11.61 6.85
CA GLU A 199 -11.79 -13.01 7.07
C GLU A 199 -12.96 -13.12 8.05
N ASN A 200 -13.55 -14.31 8.08
CA ASN A 200 -14.66 -14.67 8.93
C ASN A 200 -15.91 -13.81 8.70
N LEU A 201 -16.16 -13.47 7.43
CA LEU A 201 -17.32 -12.69 7.02
C LEU A 201 -18.56 -13.58 7.07
N SER A 202 -19.62 -13.06 7.68
CA SER A 202 -20.93 -13.71 7.76
C SER A 202 -21.83 -13.16 6.67
N CYS A 203 -22.73 -13.98 6.13
CA CYS A 203 -23.67 -13.55 5.09
C CYS A 203 -25.12 -13.95 5.44
N PRO A 204 -25.70 -13.43 6.53
CA PRO A 204 -27.00 -13.85 7.01
C PRO A 204 -28.11 -13.56 6.00
N VAL A 205 -28.81 -14.61 5.61
CA VAL A 205 -30.02 -14.59 4.77
C VAL A 205 -31.13 -15.37 5.46
N LYS A 206 -32.33 -15.39 4.88
CA LYS A 206 -33.47 -16.15 5.41
C LYS A 206 -33.23 -17.66 5.33
N LYS A 207 -33.79 -18.42 6.26
CA LYS A 207 -33.52 -19.86 6.33
C LYS A 207 -34.35 -20.65 5.33
N GLU A 208 -35.62 -20.28 5.19
CA GLU A 208 -36.62 -21.04 4.44
C GLU A 208 -37.78 -20.17 3.97
N VAL A 209 -38.54 -20.70 3.00
CA VAL A 209 -39.85 -20.17 2.62
C VAL A 209 -40.93 -20.92 3.41
N LYS A 210 -41.90 -20.19 3.98
CA LYS A 210 -43.08 -20.73 4.64
C LYS A 210 -44.34 -20.28 3.93
N ARG A 211 -45.43 -21.05 4.10
CA ARG A 211 -46.76 -20.71 3.61
C ARG A 211 -47.61 -20.18 4.76
N GLY A 212 -48.25 -19.03 4.57
CA GLY A 212 -49.19 -18.45 5.52
C GLY A 212 -50.42 -19.34 5.72
N THR A 213 -50.93 -19.38 6.95
CA THR A 213 -52.10 -20.18 7.36
C THR A 213 -53.41 -19.71 6.72
N TRP A 214 -53.50 -18.44 6.31
CA TRP A 214 -54.68 -17.85 5.67
C TRP A 214 -54.25 -17.20 4.35
N GLY A 215 -54.83 -17.64 3.23
CA GLY A 215 -54.58 -17.07 1.89
C GLY A 215 -53.39 -17.67 1.11
N GLY A 216 -52.60 -18.57 1.71
CA GLY A 216 -51.59 -19.35 0.99
C GLY A 216 -50.39 -18.56 0.45
N GLN A 217 -50.22 -17.29 0.85
CA GLN A 217 -49.06 -16.46 0.52
C GLN A 217 -47.77 -17.09 1.09
N MET A 218 -46.70 -17.06 0.30
CA MET A 218 -45.38 -17.50 0.75
C MET A 218 -44.58 -16.31 1.31
N TYR A 219 -43.86 -16.55 2.39
CA TYR A 219 -42.96 -15.58 3.02
C TYR A 219 -41.67 -16.24 3.46
N LEU A 220 -40.60 -15.46 3.60
CA LEU A 220 -39.30 -15.94 4.06
C LEU A 220 -39.19 -15.86 5.59
N ASP A 221 -38.69 -16.92 6.23
CA ASP A 221 -38.57 -17.00 7.68
C ASP A 221 -37.22 -17.59 8.16
N GLY A 222 -36.89 -17.29 9.41
CA GLY A 222 -35.64 -17.69 10.07
C GLY A 222 -34.41 -16.94 9.56
N SER A 223 -33.24 -17.28 10.09
CA SER A 223 -31.94 -16.79 9.63
C SER A 223 -30.97 -17.97 9.45
N LEU A 224 -30.13 -17.88 8.43
CA LEU A 224 -29.08 -18.81 8.08
C LEU A 224 -27.88 -18.01 7.59
N ASP A 225 -26.69 -18.37 8.02
CA ASP A 225 -25.45 -17.92 7.40
C ASP A 225 -24.92 -19.02 6.46
N PRO A 226 -25.21 -18.97 5.14
CA PRO A 226 -24.74 -19.96 4.19
C PRO A 226 -23.22 -19.89 3.97
N CYS A 227 -22.56 -18.80 4.39
CA CYS A 227 -21.11 -18.71 4.42
C CYS A 227 -20.53 -19.40 5.66
N SER A 228 -21.34 -19.68 6.69
CA SER A 228 -20.91 -20.22 7.98
C SER A 228 -19.77 -19.43 8.62
N GLY A 229 -19.76 -18.11 8.43
CA GLY A 229 -18.66 -17.24 8.86
C GLY A 229 -17.30 -17.60 8.25
N ALA A 230 -17.27 -18.26 7.09
CA ALA A 230 -16.04 -18.65 6.39
C ALA A 230 -15.78 -17.82 5.12
N ALA A 231 -16.63 -16.84 4.82
CA ALA A 231 -16.38 -15.95 3.70
C ALA A 231 -15.17 -15.04 3.99
N SER A 232 -14.43 -14.70 2.93
CA SER A 232 -13.24 -13.88 3.01
C SER A 232 -13.03 -13.05 1.76
N TYR A 233 -12.27 -11.98 1.91
CA TYR A 233 -11.80 -11.14 0.82
C TYR A 233 -10.31 -10.86 1.04
N ASN A 234 -9.49 -11.32 0.11
CA ASN A 234 -8.04 -11.09 0.11
C ASN A 234 -7.64 -10.46 -1.21
N THR A 235 -7.33 -9.17 -1.20
CA THR A 235 -6.96 -8.43 -2.39
C THR A 235 -5.52 -7.94 -2.32
N GLN A 236 -4.78 -8.16 -3.40
CA GLN A 236 -3.50 -7.52 -3.64
C GLN A 236 -3.72 -6.35 -4.60
N ILE A 237 -3.48 -5.13 -4.13
CA ILE A 237 -3.54 -3.89 -4.88
C ILE A 237 -2.11 -3.50 -5.29
N ARG A 238 -1.90 -3.32 -6.58
CA ARG A 238 -0.72 -2.65 -7.13
C ARG A 238 -0.96 -1.15 -7.13
N LEU A 239 -0.04 -0.41 -6.52
CA LEU A 239 -0.01 1.04 -6.47
C LEU A 239 1.26 1.53 -7.17
N ASP A 240 1.12 2.20 -8.32
CA ASP A 240 2.24 2.80 -9.03
C ASP A 240 2.26 4.32 -8.81
N TYR A 241 3.41 4.84 -8.40
CA TYR A 241 3.81 6.23 -8.45
C TYR A 241 4.45 6.48 -9.81
N ILE A 242 3.83 7.33 -10.61
CA ILE A 242 4.30 7.67 -11.95
C ILE A 242 4.48 9.19 -12.00
N PRO A 243 5.73 9.69 -12.03
CA PRO A 243 5.97 11.10 -12.23
C PRO A 243 5.73 11.44 -13.70
N SER A 244 5.02 12.53 -13.96
CA SER A 244 4.72 12.97 -15.33
C SER A 244 5.06 14.44 -15.51
N LYS A 245 5.98 14.71 -16.44
CA LYS A 245 6.34 16.04 -16.90
C LYS A 245 6.12 16.09 -18.41
N ASN A 246 5.62 17.22 -18.93
CA ASN A 246 5.52 17.44 -20.38
C ASN A 246 6.71 18.33 -20.79
N ILE A 247 7.80 17.70 -21.24
CA ILE A 247 9.06 18.39 -21.54
C ILE A 247 9.07 18.88 -22.99
N SER A 248 8.54 18.07 -23.91
CA SER A 248 8.56 18.35 -25.36
C SER A 248 7.33 19.12 -25.86
N GLY A 249 6.29 19.28 -25.04
CA GLY A 249 4.99 19.79 -25.47
C GLY A 249 4.19 18.80 -26.32
N THR A 250 4.73 17.61 -26.61
CA THR A 250 4.11 16.57 -27.48
C THR A 250 3.67 15.32 -26.71
N ALA A 251 3.83 15.31 -25.38
CA ALA A 251 3.39 14.20 -24.55
C ALA A 251 1.86 14.10 -24.53
N ALA A 252 1.33 12.90 -24.80
CA ALA A 252 -0.10 12.62 -24.67
C ALA A 252 -0.57 12.55 -23.20
N THR A 253 0.36 12.37 -22.25
CA THR A 253 0.06 12.28 -20.83
C THR A 253 0.10 13.68 -20.19
N PRO A 254 -0.94 14.07 -19.42
CA PRO A 254 -0.95 15.36 -18.72
C PRO A 254 0.19 15.49 -17.71
N GLU A 255 0.75 16.70 -17.60
CA GLU A 255 1.74 17.02 -16.57
C GLU A 255 1.13 16.93 -15.16
N GLY A 256 1.84 16.26 -14.24
CA GLY A 256 1.45 16.15 -12.84
C GLY A 256 1.95 14.88 -12.15
N LYS A 257 1.35 14.60 -11.00
CA LYS A 257 1.68 13.44 -10.17
C LYS A 257 0.64 12.36 -10.41
N ILE A 258 1.04 11.24 -11.01
CA ILE A 258 0.12 10.17 -11.38
C ILE A 258 0.20 9.02 -10.38
N VAL A 259 -0.96 8.56 -9.93
CA VAL A 259 -1.13 7.37 -9.13
C VAL A 259 -1.99 6.38 -9.90
N ARG A 260 -1.49 5.17 -10.11
CA ARG A 260 -2.30 4.08 -10.68
C ARG A 260 -2.57 3.01 -9.64
N ILE A 261 -3.84 2.68 -9.44
CA ILE A 261 -4.34 1.69 -8.48
C ILE A 261 -4.98 0.56 -9.27
N GLY A 262 -4.55 -0.69 -9.08
CA GLY A 262 -5.16 -1.83 -9.76
C GLY A 262 -5.02 -3.15 -9.04
N THR A 263 -5.85 -4.12 -9.41
CA THR A 263 -5.85 -5.49 -8.88
C THR A 263 -6.33 -6.46 -9.97
N GLY A 264 -6.14 -7.77 -9.77
CA GLY A 264 -6.43 -8.78 -10.79
C GLY A 264 -5.62 -8.61 -12.07
N LEU A 265 -4.42 -8.04 -11.96
CA LEU A 265 -3.54 -7.72 -13.09
C LEU A 265 -2.73 -8.95 -13.51
N SER A 266 -2.33 -9.01 -14.78
CA SER A 266 -1.48 -10.09 -15.29
C SER A 266 -0.16 -10.17 -14.50
N GLY A 267 0.14 -11.33 -13.91
CA GLY A 267 1.33 -11.55 -13.08
C GLY A 267 1.19 -11.16 -11.61
N LEU A 268 0.03 -10.66 -11.19
CA LEU A 268 -0.30 -10.37 -9.79
C LEU A 268 -1.15 -11.53 -9.22
N SER A 269 -0.72 -12.14 -8.13
CA SER A 269 -1.48 -13.20 -7.46
C SER A 269 -2.32 -12.63 -6.33
N SER A 270 -3.65 -12.71 -6.46
CA SER A 270 -4.62 -12.33 -5.44
C SER A 270 -5.60 -13.49 -5.23
N ALA A 271 -6.11 -13.68 -4.01
CA ALA A 271 -7.09 -14.74 -3.75
C ALA A 271 -8.54 -14.29 -3.94
N GLY A 272 -8.81 -12.97 -3.94
CA GLY A 272 -10.13 -12.40 -4.24
C GLY A 272 -11.18 -12.66 -3.16
N TRP A 273 -12.44 -12.63 -3.58
CA TRP A 273 -13.62 -13.02 -2.80
C TRP A 273 -13.77 -14.55 -2.77
N HIS A 274 -13.95 -15.08 -1.57
CA HIS A 274 -14.39 -16.46 -1.32
C HIS A 274 -15.65 -16.42 -0.46
N ILE A 275 -16.74 -17.03 -0.91
CA ILE A 275 -18.02 -17.06 -0.18
C ILE A 275 -18.25 -18.43 0.44
N ALA A 276 -18.07 -19.49 -0.35
CA ALA A 276 -18.17 -20.88 0.09
C ALA A 276 -17.32 -21.78 -0.82
N SER A 277 -16.89 -22.94 -0.33
CA SER A 277 -16.13 -23.89 -1.15
C SER A 277 -17.01 -24.66 -2.15
N ASN A 278 -18.30 -24.83 -1.84
CA ASN A 278 -19.27 -25.55 -2.65
C ASN A 278 -20.62 -24.84 -2.61
N GLN A 279 -21.36 -24.96 -3.71
CA GLN A 279 -22.79 -24.70 -3.72
C GLN A 279 -23.55 -25.96 -3.33
N GLY A 280 -24.60 -25.77 -2.54
CA GLY A 280 -25.41 -26.86 -2.05
C GLY A 280 -26.88 -26.57 -2.24
N SER A 281 -27.64 -27.66 -2.18
CA SER A 281 -29.07 -27.58 -2.04
C SER A 281 -29.52 -28.30 -0.80
N THR A 282 -30.56 -27.75 -0.17
CA THR A 282 -31.12 -28.36 1.04
C THR A 282 -32.63 -28.30 0.95
N ASN A 283 -33.29 -29.41 1.30
CA ASN A 283 -34.72 -29.40 1.53
C ASN A 283 -34.97 -28.87 2.94
N THR A 284 -35.69 -27.76 3.07
CA THR A 284 -35.92 -27.11 4.37
C THR A 284 -37.19 -27.59 5.07
N SER A 285 -38.17 -28.07 4.32
CA SER A 285 -39.38 -28.71 4.84
C SER A 285 -39.80 -29.88 3.94
N LEU A 286 -40.03 -31.03 4.57
CA LEU A 286 -40.44 -32.29 3.93
C LEU A 286 -41.79 -32.70 4.52
N THR A 287 -42.88 -32.48 3.78
CA THR A 287 -44.18 -33.09 4.11
C THR A 287 -44.38 -34.37 3.30
N ALA A 288 -43.85 -34.43 2.07
CA ALA A 288 -43.70 -35.61 1.23
C ALA A 288 -42.58 -35.36 0.19
N ASN A 289 -42.01 -36.40 -0.45
CA ASN A 289 -41.02 -36.22 -1.52
C ASN A 289 -41.53 -35.35 -2.68
N THR A 290 -42.85 -35.24 -2.84
CA THR A 290 -43.53 -34.44 -3.86
C THR A 290 -43.91 -33.02 -3.40
N LYS A 291 -43.91 -32.74 -2.08
CA LYS A 291 -44.22 -31.42 -1.50
C LYS A 291 -43.09 -30.96 -0.59
N ARG A 292 -42.22 -30.09 -1.10
CA ARG A 292 -41.02 -29.66 -0.38
C ARG A 292 -40.60 -28.23 -0.70
N ASN A 293 -40.04 -27.57 0.30
CA ASN A 293 -39.28 -26.33 0.12
C ASN A 293 -37.82 -26.69 -0.11
N THR A 294 -37.23 -26.14 -1.16
CA THR A 294 -35.82 -26.34 -1.50
C THR A 294 -35.13 -24.98 -1.55
N ARG A 295 -33.92 -24.91 -1.00
CA ARG A 295 -33.04 -23.75 -1.15
C ARG A 295 -31.77 -24.13 -1.90
N PHE A 296 -31.18 -23.16 -2.58
CA PHE A 296 -29.97 -23.30 -3.37
C PHE A 296 -29.04 -22.11 -3.18
N GLY A 297 -27.75 -22.38 -2.98
CA GLY A 297 -26.68 -21.39 -2.84
C GLY A 297 -25.60 -21.84 -1.84
N PRO A 298 -24.78 -20.90 -1.33
CA PRO A 298 -24.79 -19.47 -1.62
C PRO A 298 -24.27 -19.15 -3.04
N PHE A 299 -24.70 -18.03 -3.60
CA PHE A 299 -24.11 -17.46 -4.81
C PHE A 299 -24.02 -15.94 -4.66
N VAL A 300 -23.13 -15.29 -5.40
CA VAL A 300 -23.07 -13.83 -5.45
C VAL A 300 -23.90 -13.34 -6.61
N ASN A 301 -24.76 -12.36 -6.37
CA ASN A 301 -25.55 -11.70 -7.41
C ASN A 301 -24.74 -10.60 -8.12
N GLN A 302 -24.01 -9.81 -7.33
CA GLN A 302 -23.12 -8.78 -7.84
C GLN A 302 -21.90 -8.62 -6.94
N TYR A 303 -20.76 -8.34 -7.58
CA TYR A 303 -19.58 -7.79 -6.93
C TYR A 303 -19.46 -6.31 -7.32
N THR A 304 -19.03 -5.45 -6.40
CA THR A 304 -18.79 -4.04 -6.70
C THR A 304 -17.45 -3.61 -6.14
N THR A 305 -16.76 -2.74 -6.86
CA THR A 305 -15.55 -2.06 -6.39
C THR A 305 -15.64 -0.59 -6.74
N SER A 306 -15.34 0.27 -5.76
CA SER A 306 -15.25 1.71 -5.97
C SER A 306 -13.98 2.29 -5.37
N ILE A 307 -13.41 3.30 -6.03
CA ILE A 307 -12.32 4.10 -5.49
C ILE A 307 -12.73 5.56 -5.54
N VAL A 308 -12.63 6.23 -4.39
CA VAL A 308 -13.00 7.64 -4.25
C VAL A 308 -11.90 8.40 -3.52
N PRO A 309 -11.24 9.38 -4.17
CA PRO A 309 -10.31 10.28 -3.50
C PRO A 309 -11.06 11.31 -2.65
N SER A 310 -10.49 11.65 -1.49
CA SER A 310 -11.00 12.71 -0.60
C SER A 310 -10.98 14.07 -1.29
N ASP A 311 -9.90 14.38 -2.00
CA ASP A 311 -9.61 15.73 -2.46
C ASP A 311 -10.25 16.02 -3.82
N SER A 312 -10.64 17.27 -4.05
CA SER A 312 -11.32 17.70 -5.28
C SER A 312 -10.36 18.01 -6.43
N ASP A 313 -9.09 18.26 -6.13
CA ASP A 313 -8.04 18.56 -7.12
C ASP A 313 -7.41 17.29 -7.72
N ILE A 314 -7.84 16.11 -7.29
CA ILE A 314 -7.47 14.83 -7.89
C ILE A 314 -8.51 14.46 -8.96
N SER A 315 -8.05 14.23 -10.18
CA SER A 315 -8.88 13.78 -11.30
C SER A 315 -8.59 12.31 -11.65
N LEU A 316 -9.61 11.60 -12.11
CA LEU A 316 -9.43 10.29 -12.74
C LEU A 316 -9.19 10.51 -14.23
N ILE A 317 -8.06 10.01 -14.76
CA ILE A 317 -7.63 10.26 -16.15
C ILE A 317 -7.68 9.02 -17.04
N ASP A 318 -7.67 7.82 -16.46
CA ASP A 318 -7.78 6.55 -17.18
C ASP A 318 -8.37 5.49 -16.26
N HIS A 319 -9.14 4.55 -16.82
CA HIS A 319 -9.73 3.45 -16.07
C HIS A 319 -10.10 2.26 -16.94
N LEU A 320 -9.96 1.07 -16.38
CA LEU A 320 -10.38 -0.20 -16.98
C LEU A 320 -11.03 -1.08 -15.91
N PRO A 321 -11.98 -1.96 -16.25
CA PRO A 321 -12.44 -2.30 -17.60
C PRO A 321 -13.57 -1.41 -18.15
N HIS A 322 -13.87 -1.53 -19.44
CA HIS A 322 -15.10 -0.99 -20.04
C HIS A 322 -16.31 -1.92 -19.85
N ASN A 323 -17.51 -1.42 -20.18
CA ASN A 323 -18.73 -2.22 -20.17
C ASN A 323 -18.59 -3.46 -21.06
N SER A 324 -18.97 -4.61 -20.55
CA SER A 324 -18.92 -5.86 -21.32
C SER A 324 -20.05 -6.81 -20.94
N ASN A 325 -20.40 -7.68 -21.88
CA ASN A 325 -21.43 -8.69 -21.72
C ASN A 325 -20.88 -9.93 -20.97
N PRO A 326 -21.77 -10.83 -20.52
CA PRO A 326 -21.35 -12.15 -20.04
C PRO A 326 -20.54 -12.92 -21.08
N GLU A 327 -19.78 -13.90 -20.60
CA GLU A 327 -18.95 -14.83 -21.37
C GLU A 327 -17.86 -14.16 -22.21
N THR A 328 -17.57 -12.89 -21.95
CA THR A 328 -16.55 -12.10 -22.65
C THR A 328 -15.18 -12.38 -22.05
N GLN A 329 -14.17 -12.57 -22.92
CA GLN A 329 -12.78 -12.50 -22.53
C GLN A 329 -12.33 -11.04 -22.58
N ILE A 330 -12.03 -10.45 -21.43
CA ILE A 330 -11.45 -9.12 -21.32
C ILE A 330 -9.95 -9.27 -21.45
N THR A 331 -9.33 -8.48 -22.34
CA THR A 331 -7.89 -8.29 -22.42
C THR A 331 -7.63 -6.86 -22.82
N GLU A 332 -7.35 -6.03 -21.82
CA GLU A 332 -7.20 -4.58 -21.97
C GLU A 332 -5.86 -4.15 -21.36
N THR A 333 -5.30 -3.06 -21.86
CA THR A 333 -3.98 -2.58 -21.44
C THR A 333 -4.02 -1.07 -21.26
N SER A 334 -3.65 -0.61 -20.07
CA SER A 334 -3.41 0.80 -19.77
C SER A 334 -1.94 1.11 -20.02
N ILE A 335 -1.67 2.13 -20.86
CA ILE A 335 -0.34 2.59 -21.22
C ILE A 335 -0.24 4.06 -20.87
N ILE A 336 0.70 4.40 -19.98
CA ILE A 336 1.03 5.79 -19.65
C ILE A 336 2.42 6.07 -20.18
N SER A 337 2.55 7.04 -21.09
CA SER A 337 3.84 7.43 -21.64
C SER A 337 4.31 8.72 -20.97
N VAL A 338 5.36 8.64 -20.16
CA VAL A 338 5.92 9.81 -19.48
C VAL A 338 7.25 10.20 -20.11
N GLU A 339 7.49 11.50 -20.11
CA GLU A 339 8.79 12.06 -20.44
C GLU A 339 9.55 12.24 -19.13
N GLU A 340 10.67 11.55 -19.02
CA GLU A 340 11.57 11.66 -17.90
C GLU A 340 12.64 12.71 -18.25
N GLY A 341 12.98 13.55 -17.27
CA GLY A 341 14.27 14.21 -17.28
C GLY A 341 15.40 13.17 -17.27
N PHE A 342 16.62 13.58 -17.59
CA PHE A 342 17.78 12.71 -17.79
C PHE A 342 17.85 11.52 -16.79
N SER A 343 17.48 10.32 -17.27
CA SER A 343 17.43 9.07 -16.48
C SER A 343 18.57 8.10 -16.82
N GLY A 344 19.46 8.50 -17.72
CA GLY A 344 20.69 7.76 -18.04
C GLY A 344 21.71 7.87 -16.91
N ASN A 345 22.48 6.78 -16.71
CA ASN A 345 23.56 6.62 -15.73
C ASN A 345 24.18 7.96 -15.29
N LEU A 346 23.69 8.51 -14.18
CA LEU A 346 24.26 9.72 -13.60
C LEU A 346 25.66 9.37 -13.10
N GLU A 347 26.67 9.59 -13.93
CA GLU A 347 28.07 9.45 -13.50
C GLU A 347 28.40 10.61 -12.59
N ILE A 348 28.33 10.36 -11.28
CA ILE A 348 28.86 11.27 -10.26
C ILE A 348 30.38 11.10 -10.26
N GLY A 349 31.04 11.72 -11.24
CA GLY A 349 32.49 11.75 -11.33
C GLY A 349 33.10 12.75 -10.34
N SER A 350 34.42 12.90 -10.39
CA SER A 350 35.16 13.92 -9.63
C SER A 350 34.81 15.38 -10.00
N GLN A 351 33.90 15.60 -10.96
CA GLN A 351 33.51 16.87 -11.57
C GLN A 351 32.01 17.19 -11.35
N GLY A 352 31.38 16.60 -10.33
CA GLY A 352 29.92 16.65 -10.13
C GLY A 352 29.15 15.61 -10.96
N PRO A 353 27.81 15.56 -10.87
CA PRO A 353 26.99 14.77 -11.77
C PRO A 353 27.19 15.36 -13.17
N LYS A 354 27.91 14.62 -14.01
CA LYS A 354 28.03 14.97 -15.42
C LYS A 354 26.86 14.35 -16.15
N VAL A 355 26.08 15.21 -16.80
CA VAL A 355 25.29 14.78 -17.95
C VAL A 355 26.30 14.25 -18.95
N GLY A 356 26.26 12.95 -19.25
CA GLY A 356 27.10 12.37 -20.28
C GLY A 356 26.87 13.16 -21.56
N LEU A 357 27.91 13.83 -22.06
CA LEU A 357 27.90 14.50 -23.36
C LEU A 357 27.28 13.53 -24.38
N HIS A 358 26.27 14.01 -25.11
CA HIS A 358 25.42 13.32 -26.10
C HIS A 358 24.03 12.90 -25.62
N SER A 359 23.15 13.88 -25.34
CA SER A 359 21.96 14.15 -26.17
C SER A 359 20.96 15.01 -25.41
N ASN A 360 20.40 16.03 -26.07
CA ASN A 360 19.15 16.69 -25.66
C ASN A 360 17.94 15.73 -25.84
N SER A 361 18.11 14.43 -25.61
CA SER A 361 17.06 13.44 -25.83
C SER A 361 16.16 13.37 -24.61
N VAL A 362 14.92 13.76 -24.80
CA VAL A 362 13.85 13.49 -23.85
C VAL A 362 13.65 11.97 -23.82
N ASN A 363 13.94 11.33 -22.68
CA ASN A 363 13.70 9.90 -22.52
C ASN A 363 12.20 9.67 -22.32
N ARG A 364 11.58 8.96 -23.27
CA ARG A 364 10.18 8.55 -23.13
C ARG A 364 10.10 7.15 -22.54
N ARG A 365 9.40 7.02 -21.42
CA ARG A 365 9.15 5.73 -20.77
C ARG A 365 7.68 5.36 -20.81
N GLN A 366 7.41 4.10 -21.11
CA GLN A 366 6.05 3.56 -21.14
C GLN A 366 5.80 2.69 -19.90
N HIS A 367 4.79 3.07 -19.12
CA HIS A 367 4.28 2.31 -17.99
C HIS A 367 3.06 1.52 -18.42
N GLN A 368 3.27 0.25 -18.78
CA GLN A 368 2.21 -0.64 -19.25
C GLN A 368 1.72 -1.58 -18.14
N VAL A 369 0.40 -1.71 -18.02
CA VAL A 369 -0.25 -2.73 -17.18
C VAL A 369 -1.42 -3.33 -17.95
N SER A 370 -1.54 -4.65 -17.92
CA SER A 370 -2.59 -5.38 -18.61
C SER A 370 -3.52 -6.10 -17.64
N LEU A 371 -4.79 -6.13 -18.02
CA LEU A 371 -5.89 -6.78 -17.34
C LEU A 371 -6.40 -7.90 -18.25
N SER A 372 -6.48 -9.14 -17.76
CA SER A 372 -7.01 -10.25 -18.54
C SER A 372 -7.80 -11.24 -17.69
N TYR A 373 -9.09 -11.41 -18.00
CA TYR A 373 -9.97 -12.36 -17.31
C TYR A 373 -11.23 -12.65 -18.13
N LYS A 374 -11.96 -13.71 -17.76
CA LYS A 374 -13.24 -14.09 -18.36
C LYS A 374 -14.40 -13.70 -17.44
N THR A 375 -15.45 -13.11 -17.99
CA THR A 375 -16.59 -12.61 -17.20
C THR A 375 -17.61 -13.69 -16.80
N ASN A 376 -17.60 -14.86 -17.48
CA ASN A 376 -18.53 -15.98 -17.24
C ASN A 376 -20.00 -15.50 -17.20
N GLU A 377 -20.76 -15.78 -16.14
CA GLU A 377 -22.17 -15.39 -16.05
C GLU A 377 -22.40 -13.89 -15.71
N TYR A 378 -21.35 -13.10 -15.53
CA TYR A 378 -21.43 -11.69 -15.14
C TYR A 378 -21.26 -10.75 -16.33
N LYS A 379 -22.04 -9.68 -16.39
CA LYS A 379 -21.71 -8.49 -17.19
C LYS A 379 -20.89 -7.52 -16.34
N VAL A 380 -20.01 -6.77 -16.98
CA VAL A 380 -19.28 -5.68 -16.34
C VAL A 380 -20.00 -4.37 -16.64
N ILE A 381 -20.35 -3.65 -15.58
CA ILE A 381 -20.97 -2.33 -15.63
C ILE A 381 -19.99 -1.34 -15.00
N ASN A 382 -19.44 -0.47 -15.83
CA ASN A 382 -18.61 0.65 -15.44
C ASN A 382 -19.51 1.89 -15.30
N SER A 383 -19.69 2.35 -14.04
CA SER A 383 -20.46 3.55 -13.68
C SER A 383 -19.55 4.68 -13.20
N THR A 384 -18.28 4.62 -13.57
CA THR A 384 -17.26 5.62 -13.24
C THR A 384 -17.69 7.00 -13.72
N SER A 385 -17.57 8.00 -12.86
CA SER A 385 -17.98 9.37 -13.15
C SER A 385 -17.15 10.40 -12.35
N GLY A 386 -16.73 11.46 -13.03
CA GLY A 386 -15.85 12.48 -12.44
C GLY A 386 -14.59 11.85 -11.86
N LYS A 387 -14.36 12.04 -10.56
CA LYS A 387 -13.23 11.46 -9.81
C LYS A 387 -13.53 10.10 -9.16
N ARG A 388 -14.76 9.59 -9.27
CA ARG A 388 -15.17 8.31 -8.66
C ARG A 388 -15.02 7.20 -9.68
N PHE A 389 -14.14 6.25 -9.39
CA PHE A 389 -14.10 4.97 -10.08
C PHE A 389 -15.14 4.02 -9.48
N ASP A 390 -15.94 3.36 -10.32
CA ASP A 390 -17.01 2.46 -9.88
C ASP A 390 -17.30 1.37 -10.91
N ILE A 391 -17.01 0.13 -10.56
CA ILE A 391 -17.23 -1.06 -11.39
C ILE A 391 -18.09 -2.07 -10.64
N LYS A 392 -19.04 -2.63 -11.36
CA LYS A 392 -19.88 -3.71 -10.90
C LYS A 392 -19.79 -4.90 -11.85
N TRP A 393 -19.62 -6.09 -11.29
CA TRP A 393 -19.85 -7.36 -11.98
C TRP A 393 -21.21 -7.87 -11.55
N GLU A 394 -22.20 -7.78 -12.44
CA GLU A 394 -23.60 -8.11 -12.14
C GLU A 394 -24.02 -9.34 -12.94
N LYS A 395 -24.69 -10.30 -12.31
CA LYS A 395 -25.23 -11.45 -13.05
C LYS A 395 -26.30 -11.00 -14.03
N SER A 396 -26.21 -11.48 -15.26
CA SER A 396 -27.14 -11.11 -16.33
C SER A 396 -28.54 -11.68 -16.11
N SER A 397 -28.65 -12.85 -15.50
CA SER A 397 -29.90 -13.44 -15.04
C SER A 397 -29.63 -14.50 -13.97
N ILE A 398 -30.59 -14.70 -13.07
CA ILE A 398 -30.66 -15.93 -12.28
C ILE A 398 -31.35 -16.94 -13.22
N PRO A 399 -30.64 -17.93 -13.79
CA PRO A 399 -31.23 -18.88 -14.70
C PRO A 399 -32.40 -19.56 -13.99
N ASN A 400 -33.45 -19.89 -14.74
CA ASN A 400 -34.55 -20.70 -14.21
C ASN A 400 -33.92 -21.94 -13.56
N LEU A 401 -33.98 -21.98 -12.23
CA LEU A 401 -33.36 -23.01 -11.40
C LEU A 401 -34.13 -24.33 -11.53
N LEU A 402 -34.81 -24.58 -12.64
CA LEU A 402 -35.71 -25.69 -12.82
C LEU A 402 -35.33 -26.46 -14.08
N ASN A 403 -35.21 -27.77 -13.94
CA ASN A 403 -35.22 -28.73 -15.01
C ASN A 403 -36.65 -28.76 -15.55
N GLU A 404 -36.83 -28.31 -16.79
CA GLU A 404 -38.11 -28.39 -17.52
C GLU A 404 -38.67 -29.83 -17.62
N LYS A 405 -37.87 -30.85 -17.28
CA LYS A 405 -38.19 -32.28 -17.39
C LYS A 405 -38.12 -33.07 -16.08
N SER A 406 -38.02 -32.45 -14.90
CA SER A 406 -37.97 -33.25 -13.67
C SER A 406 -39.34 -33.87 -13.38
N ASP A 407 -39.44 -35.20 -13.50
CA ASP A 407 -40.52 -36.02 -12.94
C ASP A 407 -40.74 -35.64 -11.47
N VAL A 408 -41.70 -34.74 -11.22
CA VAL A 408 -42.04 -34.18 -9.89
C VAL A 408 -42.46 -35.28 -8.89
N GLY A 409 -42.64 -36.53 -9.36
CA GLY A 409 -43.02 -37.70 -8.58
C GLY A 409 -41.89 -38.57 -8.00
N ARG A 410 -40.63 -38.49 -8.47
CA ARG A 410 -39.58 -39.49 -8.11
C ARG A 410 -38.51 -39.01 -7.13
N GLY A 411 -38.74 -37.94 -6.36
CA GLY A 411 -37.73 -37.42 -5.43
C GLY A 411 -36.49 -36.81 -6.10
N ALA A 412 -36.46 -36.77 -7.44
CA ALA A 412 -35.38 -36.15 -8.21
C ALA A 412 -35.33 -34.64 -7.95
N TRP A 413 -34.11 -34.12 -7.88
CA TRP A 413 -33.86 -32.72 -7.57
C TRP A 413 -34.18 -31.83 -8.78
N PRO A 414 -34.88 -30.70 -8.60
CA PRO A 414 -35.46 -29.99 -9.72
C PRO A 414 -34.49 -29.00 -10.37
N VAL A 415 -33.29 -28.72 -9.84
CA VAL A 415 -32.37 -27.77 -10.49
C VAL A 415 -31.35 -28.48 -11.38
N LYS A 416 -31.08 -27.87 -12.55
CA LYS A 416 -30.04 -28.28 -13.49
C LYS A 416 -28.70 -28.38 -12.74
N GLY A 417 -27.93 -29.44 -12.95
CA GLY A 417 -26.57 -29.54 -12.38
C GLY A 417 -25.68 -28.39 -12.88
N GLN A 418 -24.80 -27.88 -12.01
CA GLN A 418 -23.87 -26.75 -12.24
C GLN A 418 -24.50 -25.53 -12.95
N LEU A 419 -25.38 -24.81 -12.26
CA LEU A 419 -25.97 -23.57 -12.78
C LEU A 419 -25.04 -22.36 -12.75
N PHE A 420 -24.08 -22.35 -11.83
CA PHE A 420 -23.17 -21.23 -11.66
C PHE A 420 -21.72 -21.69 -11.68
N THR A 421 -20.86 -20.82 -12.17
CA THR A 421 -19.43 -21.09 -12.14
C THR A 421 -18.88 -20.83 -10.74
N ALA A 422 -17.68 -21.36 -10.48
CA ALA A 422 -16.93 -21.11 -9.25
C ALA A 422 -16.74 -19.60 -8.96
N MET A 423 -16.81 -18.74 -9.98
CA MET A 423 -16.77 -17.28 -9.85
C MET A 423 -17.89 -16.73 -8.95
N SER A 424 -19.02 -17.44 -8.85
CA SER A 424 -20.16 -16.99 -8.06
C SER A 424 -20.14 -17.40 -6.58
N TYR A 425 -19.17 -18.21 -6.14
CA TYR A 425 -19.15 -18.65 -4.74
C TYR A 425 -17.76 -19.00 -4.23
N ALA A 426 -16.91 -19.63 -5.05
CA ALA A 426 -15.64 -20.18 -4.60
C ALA A 426 -14.45 -19.23 -4.79
N ASN A 427 -14.36 -18.51 -5.90
CA ASN A 427 -13.26 -17.57 -6.10
C ASN A 427 -13.60 -16.51 -7.16
N PHE A 428 -13.59 -15.25 -6.76
CA PHE A 428 -13.66 -14.12 -7.68
C PHE A 428 -12.58 -13.08 -7.36
N ILE A 429 -11.66 -12.85 -8.30
CA ILE A 429 -10.66 -11.80 -8.19
C ILE A 429 -11.15 -10.61 -9.02
N PRO A 430 -11.52 -9.47 -8.39
CA PRO A 430 -11.88 -8.28 -9.15
C PRO A 430 -10.66 -7.82 -9.94
N GLY A 431 -10.88 -7.52 -11.22
CA GLY A 431 -9.83 -7.09 -12.13
C GLY A 431 -10.09 -5.67 -12.61
N TYR A 432 -9.26 -4.71 -12.21
CA TYR A 432 -9.43 -3.31 -12.60
C TYR A 432 -8.15 -2.48 -12.52
N ILE A 433 -8.18 -1.32 -13.19
CA ILE A 433 -7.15 -0.27 -13.17
C ILE A 433 -7.86 1.08 -13.05
N ALA A 434 -7.42 1.93 -12.13
CA ALA A 434 -7.85 3.32 -12.00
C ALA A 434 -6.62 4.22 -11.88
N THR A 435 -6.47 5.18 -12.79
CA THR A 435 -5.33 6.08 -12.87
C THR A 435 -5.79 7.49 -12.53
N TYR A 436 -5.22 8.04 -11.47
CA TYR A 436 -5.49 9.37 -10.95
C TYR A 436 -4.34 10.32 -11.23
N LEU A 437 -4.67 11.59 -11.47
CA LEU A 437 -3.74 12.69 -11.66
C LEU A 437 -3.97 13.73 -10.56
N ALA A 438 -2.89 14.16 -9.92
CA ALA A 438 -2.85 15.35 -9.09
C ALA A 438 -1.99 16.45 -9.76
N PRO A 439 -2.25 17.74 -9.49
CA PRO A 439 -1.42 18.84 -9.96
C PRO A 439 0.05 18.66 -9.56
N LEU A 440 0.97 19.13 -10.40
CA LEU A 440 2.41 19.03 -10.14
C LEU A 440 2.82 19.68 -8.81
N ASN A 441 2.17 20.77 -8.42
CA ASN A 441 2.38 21.47 -7.16
C ASN A 441 1.54 20.93 -6.00
N LYS A 442 0.81 19.82 -6.16
CA LYS A 442 0.06 19.19 -5.07
C LYS A 442 1.03 18.84 -3.94
N LYS A 443 0.71 19.35 -2.75
CA LYS A 443 1.41 19.06 -1.49
C LYS A 443 0.51 18.28 -0.56
N ASN A 444 1.08 17.85 0.56
CA ASN A 444 0.38 17.14 1.63
C ASN A 444 -0.14 15.78 1.16
N LYS A 445 -1.19 15.31 1.81
CA LYS A 445 -1.69 13.95 1.68
C LYS A 445 -3.12 13.94 1.18
N SER A 446 -3.48 12.91 0.43
CA SER A 446 -4.86 12.64 0.06
C SER A 446 -5.22 11.19 0.36
N THR A 447 -6.45 10.97 0.83
CA THR A 447 -6.93 9.63 1.16
C THR A 447 -7.83 9.10 0.06
N PHE A 448 -7.55 7.89 -0.39
CA PHE A 448 -8.35 7.11 -1.32
C PHE A 448 -9.13 6.08 -0.51
N ASN A 449 -10.46 6.15 -0.56
CA ASN A 449 -11.30 5.10 -0.03
C ASN A 449 -11.50 4.03 -1.11
N VAL A 450 -10.97 2.83 -0.87
CA VAL A 450 -11.11 1.66 -1.73
C VAL A 450 -12.15 0.75 -1.09
N SER A 451 -13.31 0.63 -1.71
CA SER A 451 -14.40 -0.21 -1.22
C SER A 451 -14.62 -1.40 -2.14
N SER A 452 -14.89 -2.56 -1.57
CA SER A 452 -15.34 -3.75 -2.31
C SER A 452 -16.53 -4.38 -1.61
N SER A 453 -17.50 -4.85 -2.37
CA SER A 453 -18.67 -5.51 -1.82
C SER A 453 -19.09 -6.74 -2.64
N ALA A 454 -19.77 -7.66 -1.96
CA ALA A 454 -20.38 -8.83 -2.55
C ALA A 454 -21.82 -8.96 -2.03
N GLU A 455 -22.78 -9.00 -2.94
CA GLU A 455 -24.18 -9.27 -2.62
C GLU A 455 -24.42 -10.78 -2.70
N VAL A 456 -24.34 -11.45 -1.54
CA VAL A 456 -24.50 -12.90 -1.42
C VAL A 456 -25.99 -13.23 -1.31
N GLY A 457 -26.46 -14.14 -2.15
CA GLY A 457 -27.83 -14.58 -2.22
C GLY A 457 -28.03 -16.08 -2.00
N MET A 458 -29.26 -16.39 -1.62
CA MET A 458 -29.83 -17.73 -1.63
C MET A 458 -31.12 -17.70 -2.43
N ALA A 459 -31.34 -18.74 -3.23
CA ALA A 459 -32.59 -18.92 -3.95
C ALA A 459 -33.44 -19.99 -3.27
N TYR A 460 -34.76 -19.81 -3.32
CA TYR A 460 -35.74 -20.69 -2.71
C TYR A 460 -36.79 -21.06 -3.74
N THR A 461 -37.23 -22.30 -3.72
CA THR A 461 -38.31 -22.80 -4.56
C THR A 461 -39.20 -23.73 -3.77
N TYR A 462 -40.48 -23.76 -4.11
CA TYR A 462 -41.45 -24.69 -3.58
C TYR A 462 -41.83 -25.69 -4.67
N VAL A 463 -41.61 -26.98 -4.41
CA VAL A 463 -41.98 -28.08 -5.32
C VAL A 463 -43.32 -28.66 -4.87
N SER A 464 -44.28 -28.74 -5.79
CA SER A 464 -45.61 -29.34 -5.58
C SER A 464 -46.05 -30.05 -6.86
N PRO A 465 -46.70 -31.24 -6.78
CA PRO A 465 -47.13 -31.98 -7.96
C PRO A 465 -48.38 -31.37 -8.62
N PHE A 466 -48.96 -30.31 -8.05
CA PHE A 466 -50.21 -29.69 -8.48
C PHE A 466 -50.05 -28.22 -8.92
N VAL A 467 -48.82 -27.70 -9.01
CA VAL A 467 -48.57 -26.30 -9.37
C VAL A 467 -47.71 -26.25 -10.62
N ASP A 468 -48.30 -25.77 -11.72
CA ASP A 468 -47.56 -25.42 -12.93
C ASP A 468 -46.77 -24.13 -12.69
N GLY A 469 -45.44 -24.22 -12.83
CA GLY A 469 -44.52 -23.13 -12.54
C GLY A 469 -44.18 -23.04 -11.05
N LEU A 470 -42.93 -23.34 -10.69
CA LEU A 470 -42.50 -23.27 -9.29
C LEU A 470 -42.13 -21.81 -8.96
N PRO A 471 -42.80 -21.18 -7.99
CA PRO A 471 -42.44 -19.82 -7.57
C PRO A 471 -41.03 -19.85 -6.98
N HIS A 472 -40.20 -18.90 -7.43
CA HIS A 472 -38.84 -18.73 -6.97
C HIS A 472 -38.71 -17.40 -6.22
N TYR A 473 -38.11 -17.46 -5.04
CA TYR A 473 -37.75 -16.29 -4.25
C TYR A 473 -36.24 -16.25 -4.13
N ALA A 474 -35.68 -15.06 -3.96
CA ALA A 474 -34.30 -14.91 -3.55
C ALA A 474 -34.23 -13.94 -2.39
N ASP A 475 -33.29 -14.19 -1.49
CA ASP A 475 -32.91 -13.29 -0.41
C ASP A 475 -31.43 -12.97 -0.55
N PHE A 476 -31.05 -11.73 -0.26
CA PHE A 476 -29.71 -11.22 -0.48
C PHE A 476 -29.17 -10.48 0.73
N HIS A 477 -27.87 -10.62 0.96
CA HIS A 477 -27.13 -9.93 1.98
C HIS A 477 -25.90 -9.27 1.36
N ASN A 478 -25.72 -7.97 1.60
CA ASN A 478 -24.57 -7.23 1.08
C ASN A 478 -23.45 -7.18 2.12
N ILE A 479 -22.30 -7.76 1.78
CA ILE A 479 -21.06 -7.62 2.54
C ILE A 479 -20.27 -6.46 1.92
N SER A 480 -20.03 -5.39 2.69
CA SER A 480 -19.27 -4.22 2.21
C SER A 480 -18.02 -4.02 3.05
N LEU A 481 -16.88 -3.87 2.37
CA LEU A 481 -15.56 -3.65 2.96
C LEU A 481 -15.01 -2.33 2.44
N SER A 482 -14.28 -1.60 3.29
CA SER A 482 -13.69 -0.30 2.96
C SER A 482 -12.31 -0.21 3.60
N ASP A 483 -11.30 0.02 2.76
CA ASP A 483 -9.92 0.25 3.14
C ASP A 483 -9.50 1.66 2.71
N GLN A 484 -8.65 2.31 3.52
CA GLN A 484 -8.14 3.65 3.24
C GLN A 484 -6.66 3.58 2.89
N ILE A 485 -6.30 4.17 1.75
CA ILE A 485 -4.91 4.36 1.31
C ILE A 485 -4.66 5.86 1.30
N THR A 486 -3.73 6.34 2.11
CA THR A 486 -3.34 7.75 2.07
C THR A 486 -2.03 7.88 1.32
N ILE A 487 -1.95 8.84 0.40
CA ILE A 487 -0.78 9.08 -0.45
C ILE A 487 -0.16 10.40 -0.05
N ASP A 488 1.14 10.39 0.23
CA ASP A 488 1.93 11.59 0.46
C ASP A 488 2.46 12.13 -0.88
N TRP A 489 1.90 13.26 -1.32
CA TRP A 489 2.31 13.92 -2.56
C TRP A 489 3.69 14.57 -2.46
N ASN A 490 4.25 14.73 -1.27
CA ASN A 490 5.63 15.17 -1.07
C ASN A 490 6.64 14.01 -1.25
N SER A 491 6.16 12.80 -1.52
CA SER A 491 7.02 11.65 -1.75
C SER A 491 7.97 11.88 -2.94
N PRO A 492 9.27 11.54 -2.80
CA PRO A 492 10.25 11.71 -3.87
C PRO A 492 9.97 10.83 -5.09
N TYR A 493 9.07 9.84 -5.00
CA TYR A 493 8.70 9.00 -6.14
C TYR A 493 7.83 9.71 -7.18
N PHE A 494 7.33 10.91 -6.87
CA PHE A 494 6.66 11.79 -7.84
C PHE A 494 7.61 12.76 -8.55
N LEU A 495 8.92 12.62 -8.33
CA LEU A 495 9.93 13.47 -8.96
C LEU A 495 10.41 12.83 -10.26
N SER A 496 10.37 13.61 -11.34
CA SER A 496 10.85 13.18 -12.67
C SER A 496 12.37 13.25 -12.78
N GLU A 497 13.01 14.03 -11.91
CA GLU A 497 14.46 14.24 -11.85
C GLU A 497 15.09 13.48 -10.67
N VAL A 498 16.39 13.18 -10.77
CA VAL A 498 17.15 12.55 -9.68
C VAL A 498 17.40 13.56 -8.57
N PRO A 499 17.03 13.28 -7.30
CA PRO A 499 17.19 14.24 -6.24
C PRO A 499 18.63 14.37 -5.76
N VAL A 500 19.10 15.61 -5.71
CA VAL A 500 20.42 15.98 -5.21
C VAL A 500 20.33 17.03 -4.11
N HIS A 501 21.21 16.90 -3.13
CA HIS A 501 21.56 17.98 -2.24
C HIS A 501 22.74 18.76 -2.83
N LEU A 502 22.65 20.08 -2.82
CA LEU A 502 23.79 20.95 -3.11
C LEU A 502 24.43 21.32 -1.77
N LYS A 503 25.51 20.61 -1.40
CA LYS A 503 26.13 20.69 -0.07
C LYS A 503 27.35 21.60 -0.08
N ALA A 504 27.59 22.34 0.99
CA ALA A 504 28.83 23.09 1.16
C ALA A 504 30.00 22.12 1.42
N TYR A 505 31.00 22.13 0.56
CA TYR A 505 32.22 21.34 0.63
C TYR A 505 33.28 22.04 1.50
N ARG A 506 34.02 21.25 2.30
CA ARG A 506 35.07 21.72 3.24
C ARG A 506 34.61 22.75 4.29
N ASN A 507 33.33 22.73 4.66
CA ASN A 507 32.84 23.42 5.86
C ASN A 507 32.79 22.44 7.04
N ARG A 508 33.13 22.88 8.26
CA ARG A 508 33.03 22.07 9.49
C ARG A 508 31.58 21.64 9.75
N GLU A 509 30.62 22.46 9.32
CA GLU A 509 29.19 22.15 9.34
C GLU A 509 28.67 21.90 7.91
N LEU A 510 27.94 20.80 7.71
CA LEU A 510 27.35 20.46 6.41
C LEU A 510 26.11 21.33 6.18
N PHE A 511 26.26 22.43 5.42
CA PHE A 511 25.14 23.25 4.95
C PHE A 511 24.66 22.77 3.57
N CYS A 512 23.36 22.88 3.32
CA CYS A 512 22.68 22.54 2.07
C CYS A 512 21.96 23.78 1.53
N LEU A 513 21.97 23.97 0.21
CA LEU A 513 21.14 24.99 -0.43
C LEU A 513 19.67 24.67 -0.16
N THR A 514 18.99 25.63 0.45
CA THR A 514 17.63 25.50 0.94
C THR A 514 16.78 26.63 0.39
N MET A 515 15.65 26.28 -0.24
CA MET A 515 14.64 27.27 -0.63
C MET A 515 13.82 27.66 0.60
N LYS A 516 13.73 28.97 0.90
CA LYS A 516 12.97 29.51 2.04
C LYS A 516 11.76 30.32 1.61
N GLY A 517 10.59 29.85 2.06
CA GLY A 517 9.33 30.62 2.08
C GLY A 517 8.81 31.02 0.70
N GLU A 518 7.75 31.83 0.70
CA GLU A 518 7.13 32.37 -0.53
C GLU A 518 7.98 33.47 -1.20
N ASN A 519 8.99 34.00 -0.50
CA ASN A 519 9.86 35.06 -1.00
C ASN A 519 10.94 34.57 -1.96
N ASN A 520 10.92 33.29 -2.35
CA ASN A 520 11.82 32.71 -3.34
C ASN A 520 13.31 32.88 -3.01
N GLN A 521 13.66 32.99 -1.73
CA GLN A 521 15.04 33.19 -1.29
C GLN A 521 15.76 31.85 -1.15
N VAL A 522 17.03 31.80 -1.54
CA VAL A 522 17.89 30.63 -1.33
C VAL A 522 18.93 30.94 -0.26
N VAL A 523 18.98 30.08 0.76
CA VAL A 523 19.92 30.20 1.89
C VAL A 523 20.65 28.88 2.12
N GLY A 524 21.71 28.91 2.92
CA GLY A 524 22.33 27.69 3.39
C GLY A 524 21.76 27.32 4.74
N GLU A 525 21.24 26.11 4.90
CA GLU A 525 20.85 25.60 6.23
C GLU A 525 21.56 24.29 6.50
N LYS A 526 21.66 23.92 7.76
CA LYS A 526 22.20 22.61 8.13
C LYS A 526 21.48 21.52 7.33
N CYS A 527 22.26 20.67 6.68
CA CYS A 527 21.73 19.61 5.84
C CYS A 527 20.82 18.69 6.65
N ASN A 528 19.60 18.53 6.15
CA ASN A 528 18.60 17.59 6.62
C ASN A 528 17.96 16.91 5.39
N ASN A 529 16.98 16.04 5.63
CA ASN A 529 16.28 15.35 4.54
C ASN A 529 14.99 16.09 4.10
N SER A 530 14.91 17.40 4.30
CA SER A 530 13.76 18.22 3.90
C SER A 530 13.69 18.36 2.38
N ILE A 531 12.47 18.34 1.83
CA ILE A 531 12.22 18.55 0.39
C ILE A 531 12.66 19.95 -0.08
N SER A 532 12.68 20.94 0.81
CA SER A 532 13.21 22.28 0.56
C SER A 532 14.72 22.33 0.30
N GLN A 533 15.46 21.25 0.60
CA GLN A 533 16.90 21.11 0.36
C GLN A 533 17.24 20.19 -0.82
N LEU A 534 16.21 19.69 -1.51
CA LEU A 534 16.36 18.78 -2.63
C LEU A 534 16.16 19.52 -3.95
N TRP A 535 17.06 19.26 -4.88
CA TRP A 535 17.08 19.86 -6.21
C TRP A 535 17.14 18.76 -7.27
N GLY A 536 16.46 18.96 -8.40
CA GLY A 536 16.54 18.11 -9.58
C GLY A 536 17.35 18.80 -10.67
N LEU A 537 18.25 18.09 -11.33
CA LEU A 537 18.95 18.63 -12.50
C LEU A 537 18.08 18.46 -13.76
N GLY A 538 17.67 19.57 -14.35
CA GLY A 538 16.88 19.61 -15.58
C GLY A 538 17.71 19.39 -16.85
N SER A 539 17.06 19.46 -18.02
CA SER A 539 17.69 19.17 -19.31
C SER A 539 18.59 20.28 -19.83
N ASN A 540 18.40 21.51 -19.35
CA ASN A 540 19.20 22.69 -19.70
C ASN A 540 20.20 23.03 -18.58
N ASN A 541 20.63 22.01 -17.80
CA ASN A 541 21.47 22.16 -16.62
C ASN A 541 20.92 23.13 -15.55
N GLU A 542 19.59 23.30 -15.49
CA GLU A 542 18.92 24.07 -14.46
C GLU A 542 18.66 23.23 -13.20
N TYR A 543 18.79 23.83 -12.02
CA TYR A 543 18.42 23.16 -10.77
C TYR A 543 16.99 23.49 -10.39
N ILE A 544 16.10 22.52 -10.57
CA ILE A 544 14.68 22.61 -10.26
C ILE A 544 14.46 22.34 -8.77
N SER A 545 13.70 23.18 -8.09
CA SER A 545 13.31 22.98 -6.70
C SER A 545 12.25 21.89 -6.59
N PHE A 546 12.41 20.90 -5.70
CA PHE A 546 11.34 19.93 -5.47
C PHE A 546 10.25 20.42 -4.51
N GLU A 547 10.55 21.42 -3.69
CA GLU A 547 9.53 22.10 -2.89
C GLU A 547 8.52 22.85 -3.77
N ASN A 548 8.97 23.32 -4.94
CA ASN A 548 8.10 23.84 -6.00
C ASN A 548 8.69 23.57 -7.38
N PRO A 549 8.22 22.52 -8.10
CA PRO A 549 8.77 22.10 -9.39
C PRO A 549 8.66 23.13 -10.53
N ARG A 550 7.92 24.24 -10.32
CA ARG A 550 7.86 25.37 -11.27
C ARG A 550 8.99 26.39 -11.08
N LEU A 551 9.77 26.25 -10.01
CA LEU A 551 10.83 27.17 -9.65
C LEU A 551 12.20 26.54 -9.83
N CYS A 552 13.09 27.31 -10.44
CA CYS A 552 14.47 26.93 -10.72
C CYS A 552 15.42 27.88 -9.99
N LEU A 553 16.57 27.34 -9.57
CA LEU A 553 17.67 28.08 -8.98
C LEU A 553 18.15 29.11 -9.99
N SER A 554 18.16 30.38 -9.59
CA SER A 554 18.48 31.49 -10.48
C SER A 554 19.29 32.58 -9.78
N VAL A 555 19.95 33.40 -10.60
CA VAL A 555 20.54 34.66 -10.18
C VAL A 555 19.44 35.71 -9.97
N GLY A 556 19.61 36.57 -8.97
CA GLY A 556 18.75 37.75 -8.75
C GLY A 556 18.67 38.66 -9.98
N ASP A 557 17.68 39.54 -10.04
CA ASP A 557 17.57 40.54 -11.11
C ASP A 557 18.79 41.49 -11.13
N SER A 558 18.91 42.34 -12.15
CA SER A 558 20.07 43.25 -12.34
C SER A 558 20.43 44.13 -11.13
N ALA A 559 19.47 44.42 -10.25
CA ALA A 559 19.73 45.15 -9.01
C ALA A 559 20.36 44.29 -7.88
N ASN A 560 20.28 42.96 -8.00
CA ASN A 560 20.65 41.97 -6.99
C ASN A 560 21.38 40.76 -7.61
N GLU A 561 22.24 40.97 -8.62
CA GLU A 561 22.97 39.89 -9.33
C GLU A 561 23.90 39.06 -8.43
N ASN A 562 24.13 39.51 -7.19
CA ASN A 562 24.94 38.79 -6.21
C ASN A 562 24.11 37.86 -5.31
N GLN A 563 22.78 37.81 -5.48
CA GLN A 563 21.88 36.98 -4.69
C GLN A 563 21.45 35.74 -5.47
N LEU A 564 21.32 34.61 -4.75
CA LEU A 564 20.60 33.44 -5.26
C LEU A 564 19.14 33.49 -4.86
N VAL A 565 18.28 33.25 -5.84
CA VAL A 565 16.84 33.21 -5.69
C VAL A 565 16.29 32.01 -6.46
N THR A 566 14.99 31.78 -6.34
CA THR A 566 14.27 30.85 -7.20
C THR A 566 13.29 31.61 -8.10
N LYS A 567 13.34 31.40 -9.41
CA LYS A 567 12.41 32.03 -10.36
C LYS A 567 11.64 30.97 -11.14
N ALA A 568 10.58 31.36 -11.83
CA ALA A 568 9.87 30.45 -12.73
C ALA A 568 10.87 29.83 -13.72
N CYS A 569 10.82 28.53 -13.91
CA CYS A 569 11.77 27.83 -14.78
C CYS A 569 11.65 28.32 -16.23
N ASP A 570 12.76 28.80 -16.79
CA ASP A 570 12.86 29.30 -18.15
C ASP A 570 14.25 28.97 -18.73
N PRO A 571 14.42 28.92 -20.06
CA PRO A 571 15.68 28.53 -20.69
C PRO A 571 16.76 29.64 -20.66
N SER A 572 16.77 30.53 -19.67
CA SER A 572 17.81 31.57 -19.55
C SER A 572 19.11 31.04 -18.96
N GLY A 573 20.23 31.62 -19.39
CA GLY A 573 21.54 31.34 -18.79
C GLY A 573 21.64 31.72 -17.31
N PHE A 574 20.74 32.58 -16.80
CA PHE A 574 20.63 32.90 -15.37
C PHE A 574 20.10 31.73 -14.53
N GLN A 575 19.63 30.66 -15.17
CA GLN A 575 19.19 29.41 -14.55
C GLN A 575 20.06 28.22 -14.97
N GLU A 576 21.02 28.42 -15.87
CA GLU A 576 21.94 27.38 -16.32
C GLU A 576 23.17 27.34 -15.40
N TRP A 577 23.49 26.14 -14.90
CA TRP A 577 24.57 25.94 -13.94
C TRP A 577 25.55 24.87 -14.39
N SER A 578 26.84 25.15 -14.27
CA SER A 578 27.90 24.17 -14.49
C SER A 578 28.75 23.94 -13.26
N TRP A 579 29.42 22.79 -13.27
CA TRP A 579 30.46 22.47 -12.30
C TRP A 579 31.81 22.85 -12.91
N GLY A 580 32.37 23.97 -12.45
CA GLY A 580 33.66 24.51 -12.91
C GLY A 580 34.83 24.15 -11.98
N GLY A 581 36.06 24.32 -12.49
CA GLY A 581 37.31 24.25 -11.73
C GLY A 581 38.49 23.64 -12.50
N THR A 582 39.72 24.08 -12.20
CA THR A 582 40.96 23.38 -12.59
C THR A 582 41.04 22.03 -11.85
N THR A 583 42.04 21.20 -12.15
CA THR A 583 42.21 19.86 -11.53
C THR A 583 42.17 19.84 -10.00
N SER A 584 42.36 20.98 -9.32
CA SER A 584 42.25 21.18 -7.86
C SER A 584 40.87 21.60 -7.33
N ASP A 585 40.00 22.22 -8.15
CA ASP A 585 38.78 22.92 -7.69
C ASP A 585 37.48 22.47 -8.37
N LYS A 586 37.36 21.17 -8.66
CA LYS A 586 36.21 20.53 -9.33
C LYS A 586 34.85 20.59 -8.59
N ASN A 587 34.72 21.42 -7.56
CA ASN A 587 33.56 21.53 -6.67
C ASN A 587 33.05 22.99 -6.62
N LEU A 588 33.06 23.69 -7.77
CA LEU A 588 32.51 25.04 -7.87
C LEU A 588 31.24 25.00 -8.71
N LEU A 589 30.12 25.40 -8.10
CA LEU A 589 28.87 25.62 -8.81
C LEU A 589 28.90 27.03 -9.40
N VAL A 590 28.89 27.13 -10.72
CA VAL A 590 29.04 28.38 -11.49
C VAL A 590 27.78 28.60 -12.31
N ASN A 591 27.30 29.84 -12.38
CA ASN A 591 26.22 30.22 -13.29
C ASN A 591 26.79 30.64 -14.65
N GLU A 592 26.20 30.16 -15.75
CA GLU A 592 26.70 30.42 -17.11
C GLU A 592 26.51 31.87 -17.58
N ALA A 593 25.44 32.57 -17.17
CA ALA A 593 25.19 33.93 -17.66
C ALA A 593 26.08 34.99 -17.01
N VAL A 594 26.34 34.87 -15.71
CA VAL A 594 27.11 35.88 -14.96
C VAL A 594 28.54 35.43 -14.64
N GLU A 595 28.91 34.18 -14.96
CA GLU A 595 30.22 33.59 -14.66
C GLU A 595 30.63 33.71 -13.18
N LYS A 596 29.65 33.75 -12.26
CA LYS A 596 29.86 33.83 -10.81
C LYS A 596 29.66 32.48 -10.15
N ARG A 597 30.44 32.22 -9.11
CA ARG A 597 30.35 31.01 -8.28
C ARG A 597 29.49 31.21 -7.04
N VAL A 598 28.77 30.17 -6.63
CA VAL A 598 28.05 30.15 -5.35
C VAL A 598 29.04 30.02 -4.20
N THR A 599 28.98 30.91 -3.20
CA THR A 599 29.89 30.93 -2.04
C THR A 599 29.14 31.22 -0.73
N ILE A 600 29.63 30.68 0.38
CA ILE A 600 29.14 31.00 1.73
C ILE A 600 29.87 32.24 2.28
N MET A 601 29.12 33.31 2.51
CA MET A 601 29.61 34.59 3.04
C MET A 601 29.88 34.49 4.55
N SER A 602 28.86 34.11 5.31
CA SER A 602 28.91 33.99 6.78
C SER A 602 28.11 32.78 7.24
N THR A 603 28.32 32.36 8.48
CA THR A 603 27.60 31.25 9.12
C THR A 603 27.20 31.68 10.52
N ASP A 604 25.90 31.68 10.81
CA ASP A 604 25.34 31.93 12.13
C ASP A 604 24.53 30.71 12.58
N ASN A 605 24.98 30.01 13.63
CA ASN A 605 24.28 28.97 14.41
C ASN A 605 23.05 28.32 13.74
N ASN A 606 23.24 27.69 12.56
CA ASN A 606 22.27 26.94 11.71
C ASN A 606 21.91 27.54 10.34
N VAL A 607 22.24 28.81 10.04
CA VAL A 607 22.01 29.44 8.73
C VAL A 607 23.31 30.02 8.18
N ALA A 608 23.56 29.79 6.90
CA ALA A 608 24.67 30.34 6.15
C ALA A 608 24.14 31.36 5.13
N ALA A 609 24.70 32.57 5.14
CA ALA A 609 24.45 33.55 4.09
C ALA A 609 25.19 33.14 2.81
N ILE A 610 24.49 33.17 1.68
CA ILE A 610 25.01 32.73 0.39
C ILE A 610 25.00 33.91 -0.58
N ALA A 611 26.07 34.03 -1.36
CA ALA A 611 26.18 35.00 -2.44
C ALA A 611 26.85 34.40 -3.67
N LEU A 612 26.70 35.12 -4.78
CA LEU A 612 27.47 34.90 -6.01
C LEU A 612 28.71 35.80 -6.00
N MET A 613 29.87 35.23 -6.32
CA MET A 613 31.16 35.92 -6.36
C MET A 613 31.88 35.68 -7.67
N ASP A 614 32.62 36.69 -8.14
CA ASP A 614 33.45 36.60 -9.34
C ASP A 614 34.55 35.54 -9.18
N MET A 615 34.87 34.85 -10.28
CA MET A 615 35.93 33.83 -10.28
C MET A 615 37.34 34.41 -10.05
N SER A 616 37.55 35.70 -10.31
CA SER A 616 38.87 36.38 -10.25
C SER A 616 39.33 36.75 -8.83
N HIS A 617 38.45 36.72 -7.82
CA HIS A 617 38.81 36.96 -6.42
C HIS A 617 39.38 35.68 -5.77
N GLU A 618 40.62 35.36 -6.14
CA GLU A 618 41.42 34.29 -5.56
C GLU A 618 42.43 34.88 -4.56
N THR A 619 42.05 35.04 -3.29
CA THR A 619 43.02 35.43 -2.24
C THR A 619 42.94 34.62 -0.95
N THR A 620 42.25 33.48 -0.89
CA THR A 620 42.50 32.50 0.19
C THR A 620 42.09 31.06 -0.18
N PRO A 621 43.00 30.08 -0.13
CA PRO A 621 42.73 28.68 -0.51
C PRO A 621 41.92 27.88 0.54
N ALA A 622 41.23 28.56 1.47
CA ALA A 622 40.51 27.94 2.57
C ALA A 622 38.97 28.04 2.47
N ASN A 623 38.40 28.76 1.49
CA ASN A 623 36.98 29.13 1.55
C ASN A 623 36.06 28.35 0.60
N LYS A 624 35.34 27.39 1.21
CA LYS A 624 33.90 27.08 1.03
C LYS A 624 33.38 26.87 -0.41
N SER A 625 33.67 25.71 -0.99
CA SER A 625 33.11 25.20 -2.26
C SER A 625 31.74 24.54 -2.07
N TRP A 626 31.07 24.09 -3.14
CA TRP A 626 29.83 23.29 -3.07
C TRP A 626 30.03 21.94 -3.77
N LYS A 627 29.45 20.86 -3.25
CA LYS A 627 29.49 19.53 -3.84
C LYS A 627 28.08 18.96 -3.94
N PRO A 628 27.68 18.46 -5.11
CA PRO A 628 26.42 17.77 -5.28
C PRO A 628 26.49 16.40 -4.60
N TYR A 629 25.45 16.02 -3.87
CA TYR A 629 25.30 14.72 -3.25
C TYR A 629 23.94 14.15 -3.64
N VAL A 630 23.95 13.09 -4.47
CA VAL A 630 22.72 12.39 -4.84
C VAL A 630 22.10 11.76 -3.60
N GLN A 631 20.85 12.13 -3.33
CA GLN A 631 20.05 11.41 -2.35
C GLN A 631 19.55 10.15 -3.04
N ARG A 632 20.10 8.99 -2.67
CA ARG A 632 19.49 7.73 -3.10
C ARG A 632 18.15 7.61 -2.38
N PRO A 633 17.04 7.33 -3.09
CA PRO A 633 15.80 6.96 -2.44
C PRO A 633 16.09 5.71 -1.61
N ASN A 634 15.79 5.76 -0.32
CA ASN A 634 15.81 4.56 0.52
C ASN A 634 14.70 3.59 0.09
#